data_AF-A0A1B6HCL3-F1
#
_entry.id   AF-A0A1B6HCL3-F1
#
_cell.length_a   1.000
_cell.length_b   1.000
_cell.length_c   1.000
_cell.angle_alpha   90.00
_cell.angle_beta   90.00
_cell.angle_gamma   90.00
#
_symmetry.space_group_name_H-M   'P 1'
#
loop_
_entity.id
_entity.type
_entity.pdbx_description
1 polymer ?
#
loop_
_entity_poly.entity_id
_entity_poly.type
_entity_poly.pdbx_seq_one_letter_code
_entity_poly.pdbx_strand_id
1 'polypeptide(L)'
;DVVMIDAHNKIIKIVDIATPYEDGWRAIEAARERKLDTYGPLARMLTAGGYRTSVDAFVVGSLGAWDSANWGTLARLGIHRRYGTSLSRRCVSEAIRWSRDIYVT
;
A
#
# COMPACT_ATOMS: atom_id res chain seq x y z
N ASP A 1 5.03 2.65 5.86
CA ASP A 1 5.17 3.32 4.54
C ASP A 1 6.55 3.10 3.95
N VAL A 2 6.68 3.20 2.63
CA VAL A 2 7.92 3.00 1.88
C VAL A 2 8.06 4.10 0.82
N VAL A 3 9.24 4.71 0.72
CA VAL A 3 9.58 5.65 -0.35
C VAL A 3 10.82 5.15 -1.09
N MET A 4 10.72 5.02 -2.40
CA MET A 4 11.84 4.73 -3.29
C MET A 4 12.21 6.01 -4.03
N ILE A 5 13.48 6.39 -3.97
CA ILE A 5 14.02 7.53 -4.71
C ILE A 5 15.15 7.02 -5.60
N ASP A 6 14.97 7.18 -6.90
CA ASP A 6 16.01 7.00 -7.91
C ASP A 6 16.37 8.38 -8.45
N ALA A 7 17.43 8.97 -7.87
CA ALA A 7 17.86 10.31 -8.21
C ALA A 7 18.43 10.41 -9.63
N HIS A 8 19.07 9.34 -10.12
CA HIS A 8 19.68 9.31 -11.45
C HIS A 8 18.59 9.37 -12.54
N ASN A 9 17.57 8.53 -12.42
CA ASN A 9 16.48 8.48 -13.39
C ASN A 9 15.32 9.44 -13.08
N LYS A 10 15.48 10.25 -12.01
CA LYS A 10 14.46 11.14 -11.44
C LYS A 10 13.11 10.45 -11.23
N ILE A 11 13.11 9.27 -10.59
CA ILE A 11 11.89 8.52 -10.27
C ILE A 11 11.68 8.54 -8.76
N ILE A 12 10.45 8.83 -8.34
CA ILE A 12 10.04 8.71 -6.94
C ILE A 12 8.81 7.80 -6.89
N LYS A 13 8.83 6.79 -6.03
CA LYS A 13 7.66 5.94 -5.77
C LYS A 13 7.32 6.02 -4.29
N ILE A 14 6.13 6.47 -3.98
CA ILE A 14 5.59 6.58 -2.63
C ILE A 14 4.56 5.47 -2.48
N VAL A 15 4.77 4.59 -1.51
CA VAL A 15 3.82 3.53 -1.17
C VAL A 15 3.45 3.65 0.30
N ASP A 16 2.21 4.00 0.55
CA ASP A 16 1.68 4.09 1.90
C ASP A 16 0.88 2.82 2.24
N ILE A 17 1.02 2.36 3.48
CA ILE A 17 0.41 1.11 3.95
C ILE A 17 -0.79 1.44 4.85
N ALA A 18 -1.91 0.78 4.62
CA ALA A 18 -3.11 0.92 5.45
C ALA A 18 -3.66 -0.44 5.90
N THR A 19 -4.07 -0.51 7.17
CA THR A 19 -4.77 -1.66 7.75
C THR A 19 -6.11 -1.23 8.32
N PRO A 20 -7.13 -0.98 7.47
CA PRO A 20 -8.45 -0.58 7.92
C PRO A 20 -9.20 -1.76 8.55
N TYR A 21 -10.14 -1.45 9.43
CA TYR A 21 -11.19 -2.40 9.78
C TYR A 21 -12.09 -2.65 8.56
N GLU A 22 -12.26 -3.92 8.20
CA GLU A 22 -12.93 -4.33 6.96
C GLU A 22 -14.44 -4.56 7.14
N ASP A 23 -15.21 -3.47 7.25
CA ASP A 23 -16.67 -3.51 7.16
C ASP A 23 -17.13 -3.56 5.69
N GLY A 24 -16.70 -4.61 4.99
CA GLY A 24 -16.88 -4.80 3.55
C GLY A 24 -15.86 -4.07 2.66
N TRP A 25 -15.97 -4.29 1.34
CA TRP A 25 -15.01 -3.78 0.34
C TRP A 25 -14.97 -2.27 0.19
N ARG A 26 -16.07 -1.58 0.49
CA ARG A 26 -16.09 -0.12 0.51
C ARG A 26 -15.10 0.46 1.54
N ALA A 27 -14.88 -0.21 2.67
CA ALA A 27 -13.92 0.24 3.68
C ALA A 27 -12.47 0.14 3.16
N ILE A 28 -12.16 -0.92 2.40
CA ILE A 28 -10.86 -1.14 1.77
C ILE A 28 -10.60 -0.08 0.69
N GLU A 29 -11.56 0.12 -0.21
CA GLU A 29 -11.49 1.12 -1.28
C GLU A 29 -11.33 2.53 -0.72
N ALA A 30 -12.18 2.91 0.25
CA ALA A 30 -12.10 4.23 0.88
C ALA A 30 -10.77 4.44 1.63
N ALA A 31 -10.19 3.39 2.23
CA ALA A 31 -8.87 3.50 2.85
C ALA A 31 -7.78 3.77 1.82
N ARG A 32 -7.84 3.12 0.65
CA ARG A 32 -6.95 3.40 -0.48
C ARG A 32 -7.10 4.83 -0.97
N GLU A 33 -8.33 5.26 -1.28
CA GLU A 33 -8.61 6.60 -1.79
C GLU A 33 -8.09 7.68 -0.85
N ARG A 34 -8.35 7.55 0.46
CA ARG A 34 -7.83 8.49 1.47
C ARG A 34 -6.31 8.63 1.41
N LYS A 35 -5.57 7.53 1.18
CA LYS A 35 -4.11 7.59 1.06
C LYS A 35 -3.68 8.27 -0.25
N LEU A 36 -4.33 7.95 -1.37
CA LEU A 36 -4.06 8.62 -2.63
C LEU A 36 -4.34 10.13 -2.56
N ASP A 37 -5.43 10.54 -1.92
CA ASP A 37 -5.79 11.94 -1.74
C ASP A 37 -4.79 12.68 -0.84
N THR A 38 -4.34 12.04 0.24
CA THR A 38 -3.36 12.62 1.17
C THR A 38 -2.03 12.92 0.49
N TYR A 39 -1.52 11.98 -0.32
CA TYR A 39 -0.21 12.13 -0.97
C TYR A 39 -0.27 12.71 -2.39
N GLY A 40 -1.47 12.87 -2.96
CA GLY A 40 -1.69 13.44 -4.29
C GLY A 40 -1.06 14.83 -4.47
N PRO A 41 -1.23 15.79 -3.53
CA PRO A 41 -0.55 17.08 -3.59
C PRO A 41 0.98 16.97 -3.61
N LEU A 42 1.56 16.08 -2.80
CA LEU A 42 3.00 15.85 -2.74
C LEU A 42 3.52 15.29 -4.08
N ALA A 43 2.81 14.34 -4.68
CA ALA A 43 3.16 13.80 -5.98
C ALA A 43 3.12 14.86 -7.09
N ARG A 44 2.11 15.73 -7.08
CA ARG A 44 2.02 16.86 -8.02
C ARG A 44 3.21 17.81 -7.86
N MET A 45 3.58 18.16 -6.63
CA MET A 45 4.72 19.03 -6.35
C MET A 45 6.04 18.41 -6.84
N LEU A 46 6.29 17.14 -6.53
CA LEU A 46 7.50 16.43 -6.98
C LEU A 46 7.54 16.29 -8.51
N THR A 47 6.38 16.09 -9.13
CA THR A 47 6.25 16.02 -10.59
C THR A 47 6.54 17.37 -11.24
N ALA A 48 6.06 18.48 -10.68
CA ALA A 48 6.42 19.82 -11.12
C ALA A 48 7.93 20.11 -10.95
N GLY A 49 8.58 19.48 -9.96
CA GLY A 49 10.03 19.51 -9.77
C GLY A 49 10.84 18.67 -10.78
N GLY A 50 10.19 18.01 -11.74
CA GLY A 50 10.85 17.23 -12.79
C GLY A 50 11.09 15.76 -12.44
N TYR A 51 10.48 15.25 -11.37
CA TYR A 51 10.49 13.82 -11.05
C TYR A 51 9.29 13.09 -11.65
N ARG A 52 9.49 11.87 -12.15
CA ARG A 52 8.38 10.95 -12.41
C ARG A 52 7.96 10.35 -11.08
N THR A 53 6.85 10.84 -10.52
CA THR A 53 6.37 10.45 -9.20
C THR A 53 5.12 9.57 -9.31
N SER A 54 5.10 8.45 -8.59
CA SER A 54 3.90 7.61 -8.42
C SER A 54 3.55 7.48 -6.94
N VAL A 55 2.25 7.53 -6.64
CA VAL A 55 1.71 7.25 -5.30
C VAL A 55 0.83 6.02 -5.41
N ASP A 56 1.06 5.07 -4.52
CA ASP A 56 0.26 3.88 -4.38
C ASP A 56 -0.13 3.65 -2.93
N ALA A 57 -1.29 3.05 -2.74
CA ALA A 57 -1.67 2.47 -1.44
C ALA A 57 -1.45 0.95 -1.47
N PHE A 58 -1.02 0.41 -0.34
CA PHE A 58 -0.98 -1.01 -0.06
C PHE A 58 -1.91 -1.31 1.12
N VAL A 59 -3.04 -1.97 0.85
CA VAL A 59 -4.12 -2.12 1.82
C VAL A 59 -4.34 -3.58 2.17
N VAL A 60 -4.23 -3.90 3.46
CA VAL A 60 -4.54 -5.23 4.00
C VAL A 60 -5.47 -5.01 5.17
N GLY A 61 -6.69 -5.53 5.11
CA GLY A 61 -7.66 -5.31 6.18
C GLY A 61 -7.32 -6.11 7.44
N SER A 62 -7.80 -5.62 8.58
CA SER A 62 -7.47 -6.18 9.90
C SER A 62 -8.05 -7.58 10.14
N LEU A 63 -9.11 -7.97 9.42
CA LEU A 63 -9.70 -9.32 9.52
C LEU A 63 -9.19 -10.27 8.42
N GLY A 64 -8.27 -9.79 7.59
CA GLY A 64 -7.53 -10.59 6.61
C GLY A 64 -7.84 -10.29 5.16
N ALA A 65 -8.57 -9.22 4.86
CA ALA A 65 -8.80 -8.78 3.50
C ALA A 65 -7.50 -8.44 2.78
N TRP A 66 -7.41 -8.88 1.52
CA TRP A 66 -6.35 -8.47 0.62
C TRP A 66 -6.93 -7.64 -0.52
N ASP A 67 -6.50 -6.38 -0.62
CA ASP A 67 -6.90 -5.54 -1.74
C ASP A 67 -6.27 -6.03 -3.06
N SER A 68 -7.10 -6.28 -4.07
CA SER A 68 -6.65 -6.72 -5.38
C SER A 68 -5.74 -5.70 -6.09
N ALA A 69 -5.89 -4.41 -5.79
CA ALA A 69 -5.04 -3.36 -6.34
C ALA A 69 -3.59 -3.41 -5.82
N ASN A 70 -3.33 -4.12 -4.72
CA ASN A 70 -1.96 -4.35 -4.23
C ASN A 70 -1.09 -5.07 -5.26
N TRP A 71 -1.67 -5.89 -6.13
CA TRP A 71 -0.91 -6.54 -7.20
C TRP A 71 -0.27 -5.54 -8.16
N GLY A 72 -0.98 -4.45 -8.49
CA GLY A 72 -0.44 -3.36 -9.30
C GLY A 72 0.69 -2.62 -8.58
N THR A 73 0.53 -2.36 -7.28
CA THR A 73 1.56 -1.75 -6.43
C THR A 73 2.84 -2.61 -6.38
N LEU A 74 2.70 -3.92 -6.15
CA LEU A 74 3.83 -4.86 -6.14
C LEU A 74 4.53 -4.91 -7.50
N ALA A 75 3.78 -4.95 -8.60
CA ALA A 75 4.35 -4.93 -9.94
C ALA A 75 5.15 -3.64 -10.21
N ARG A 76 4.63 -2.48 -9.79
CA ARG A 76 5.36 -1.19 -9.90
C ARG A 76 6.61 -1.13 -9.05
N LEU A 77 6.67 -1.85 -7.94
CA LEU A 77 7.88 -2.01 -7.13
C LEU A 77 8.87 -3.05 -7.70
N GLY A 78 8.55 -3.71 -8.81
CA GLY A 78 9.39 -4.76 -9.40
C GLY A 78 9.31 -6.09 -8.65
N ILE A 79 8.30 -6.27 -7.79
CA ILE A 79 8.12 -7.49 -7.02
C ILE A 79 7.46 -8.55 -7.90
N HIS A 80 8.15 -9.68 -8.09
CA HIS A 80 7.65 -10.77 -8.91
C HIS A 80 6.41 -11.43 -8.30
N ARG A 81 5.45 -11.84 -9.15
CA ARG A 81 4.16 -12.41 -8.73
C ARG A 81 4.29 -13.58 -7.75
N ARG A 82 5.25 -14.49 -7.98
CA ARG A 82 5.49 -15.63 -7.07
C ARG A 82 5.83 -15.18 -5.65
N TYR A 83 6.70 -14.17 -5.51
CA TYR A 83 7.04 -13.61 -4.21
C TYR A 83 5.85 -12.83 -3.62
N GLY A 84 5.15 -12.07 -4.47
CA GLY A 84 3.94 -11.35 -4.07
C GLY A 84 2.86 -12.26 -3.47
N THR A 85 2.64 -13.46 -4.01
CA THR A 85 1.72 -14.45 -3.42
C THR A 85 2.14 -14.84 -2.00
N SER A 86 3.40 -15.15 -1.79
CA SER A 86 3.92 -15.47 -0.45
C SER A 86 3.83 -14.29 0.50
N LEU A 87 4.12 -13.08 0.01
CA LEU A 87 4.01 -11.84 0.78
C LEU A 87 2.57 -11.57 1.21
N SER A 88 1.60 -11.71 0.31
CA SER A 88 0.18 -11.49 0.62
C SER A 88 -0.31 -12.37 1.77
N ARG A 89 0.06 -13.66 1.76
CA ARG A 89 -0.29 -14.61 2.83
C ARG A 89 0.33 -14.21 4.16
N ARG A 90 1.59 -13.76 4.17
CA ARG A 90 2.26 -13.30 5.39
C ARG A 90 1.62 -12.03 5.95
N CYS A 91 1.37 -11.04 5.10
CA CYS A 91 0.74 -9.79 5.52
C CYS A 91 -0.66 -10.03 6.12
N VAL A 92 -1.48 -10.85 5.47
CA VAL A 92 -2.82 -11.22 5.98
C VAL A 92 -2.72 -11.98 7.30
N SER A 93 -1.81 -12.95 7.41
CA SER A 93 -1.61 -13.72 8.64
C SER A 93 -1.17 -12.83 9.80
N GLU A 94 -0.24 -11.91 9.57
CA GLU A 94 0.22 -10.95 10.58
C GLU A 94 -0.90 -9.99 10.96
N ALA A 95 -1.66 -9.45 9.99
CA ALA A 95 -2.78 -8.55 10.27
C ALA A 95 -3.82 -9.19 11.20
N ILE A 96 -4.21 -10.44 10.95
CA ILE A 96 -5.13 -11.19 11.80
C ILE A 96 -4.53 -11.44 13.18
N ARG A 97 -3.27 -11.89 13.23
CA ARG A 97 -2.57 -12.19 14.48
C ARG A 97 -2.50 -10.96 15.39
N TRP A 98 -1.99 -9.85 14.88
CA TRP A 98 -1.88 -8.61 15.66
C TRP A 98 -3.24 -8.05 16.05
N SER A 99 -4.26 -8.17 15.19
CA SER A 99 -5.62 -7.76 15.52
C SER A 99 -6.22 -8.60 16.65
N ARG A 100 -5.92 -9.90 16.70
CA ARG A 100 -6.31 -10.78 17.80
C ARG A 100 -5.58 -10.41 19.10
N ASP A 101 -4.27 -10.17 19.03
CA ASP A 101 -3.41 -9.94 20.20
C ASP A 101 -3.88 -8.73 21.04
N ILE A 102 -4.56 -7.75 20.42
CA ILE A 102 -5.21 -6.61 21.11
C ILE A 102 -6.22 -7.07 22.18
N TYR A 103 -6.86 -8.23 22.02
CA TYR A 103 -7.93 -8.72 22.90
C TYR A 103 -7.48 -9.79 23.90
N VAL A 104 -6.29 -10.35 23.75
CA VAL A 104 -5.81 -11.49 24.56
C VAL A 104 -4.64 -11.12 25.48
N THR A 105 -4.35 -9.82 25.58
CA THR A 105 -3.41 -9.25 26.57
C THR A 105 -4.06 -9.20 27.94
#